data_AF-A0A966TAM4-F1
#
_entry.id   AF-A0A966TAM4-F1
#
_cell.length_a   1.000
_cell.length_b   1.000
_cell.length_c   1.000
_cell.angle_alpha   90.00
_cell.angle_beta   90.00
_cell.angle_gamma   90.00
#
_symmetry.space_group_name_H-M   'P 1'
#
loop_
_entity.id
_entity.type
_entity.pdbx_description
1 polymer ?
#
loop_
_entity_poly.entity_id
_entity_poly.type
_entity_poly.pdbx_seq_one_letter_code
_entity_poly.pdbx_strand_id
1 'polypeptide(L)' 'GCDVAPTAVTIDVESGDELITTPTDIVALRQSNSVDDQARARDLRAAQRKSFESAFSASKFVRGFTTDGAYVLCEKAR' A
#
# COMPACT_ATOMS: atom_id res chain seq x y z
N GLY A 1 14.37 12.88 18.17
CA GLY A 1 14.11 13.35 16.79
C GLY A 1 13.06 12.44 16.22
N CYS A 2 11.96 12.98 15.71
CA CYS A 2 11.04 12.18 14.92
C CYS A 2 11.65 12.16 13.52
N ASP A 3 12.25 11.04 13.13
CA ASP A 3 12.76 10.86 11.79
C ASP A 3 11.63 11.17 10.81
N VAL A 4 11.89 12.13 9.93
CA VAL A 4 10.97 12.57 8.89
C VAL A 4 10.54 11.32 8.13
N ALA A 5 9.24 11.03 8.11
CA ALA A 5 8.70 9.94 7.32
C ALA A 5 9.28 10.06 5.90
N PRO A 6 9.85 8.98 5.32
CA PRO A 6 10.52 9.03 4.04
C PRO A 6 9.61 9.78 3.07
N THR A 7 10.14 10.85 2.48
CA THR A 7 9.36 11.72 1.61
C THR A 7 8.73 10.84 0.57
N ALA A 8 7.40 10.85 0.56
CA ALA A 8 6.63 9.99 -0.27
C ALA A 8 6.94 10.41 -1.73
N VAL A 9 7.84 9.69 -2.42
CA VAL A 9 8.19 9.97 -3.82
C VAL A 9 7.25 9.20 -4.74
N THR A 10 6.57 9.92 -5.61
CA THR A 10 5.82 9.32 -6.71
C THR A 10 6.80 8.82 -7.77
N ILE A 11 6.68 7.57 -8.16
CA ILE A 11 7.61 6.91 -9.09
C ILE A 11 6.87 6.17 -10.20
N ASP A 12 7.52 6.08 -11.35
CA ASP A 12 7.05 5.26 -12.48
C ASP A 12 7.36 3.78 -12.21
N VAL A 13 6.45 2.91 -12.66
CA VAL A 13 6.59 1.45 -12.51
C VAL A 13 7.61 0.92 -13.51
N GLU A 14 8.61 0.21 -13.02
CA GLU A 14 9.64 -0.44 -13.84
C GLU A 14 9.29 -1.92 -14.10
N SER A 15 9.90 -2.50 -15.14
CA SER A 15 9.71 -3.92 -15.44
C SER A 15 10.27 -4.80 -14.32
N GLY A 16 9.39 -5.55 -13.65
CA GLY A 16 9.72 -6.40 -12.51
C GLY A 16 9.29 -5.80 -11.16
N ASP A 17 8.75 -4.58 -11.15
CA ASP A 17 8.12 -4.03 -9.95
C ASP A 17 6.80 -4.74 -9.67
N GLU A 18 6.53 -4.97 -8.38
CA GLU A 18 5.23 -5.42 -7.90
C GLU A 18 4.42 -4.25 -7.35
N LEU A 19 3.12 -4.29 -7.61
CA LEU A 19 2.20 -3.26 -7.18
C LEU A 19 1.29 -3.81 -6.09
N ILE A 20 1.29 -3.12 -4.94
CA ILE A 20 0.24 -3.29 -3.94
C ILE A 20 -0.71 -2.10 -4.09
N THR A 21 -1.83 -2.34 -4.76
CA THR A 21 -2.86 -1.31 -4.92
C THR A 21 -3.42 -0.90 -3.57
N THR A 22 -3.56 0.41 -3.38
CA THR A 22 -4.36 0.93 -2.26
C THR A 22 -5.82 0.86 -2.68
N PRO A 23 -6.67 0.09 -1.99
CA PRO A 23 -8.08 0.02 -2.33
C PRO A 23 -8.68 1.42 -2.30
N THR A 24 -9.37 1.77 -3.39
CA THR A 24 -9.98 3.09 -3.54
C THR A 24 -10.92 3.33 -2.37
N ASP A 25 -10.48 4.24 -1.51
CA ASP A 25 -11.25 4.84 -0.45
C ASP A 25 -11.60 3.98 0.78
N ILE A 26 -10.60 3.32 1.37
CA ILE A 26 -10.69 2.89 2.78
C ILE A 26 -11.10 4.07 3.70
N VAL A 27 -10.76 5.31 3.31
CA VAL A 27 -11.15 6.52 4.05
C VAL A 27 -12.65 6.80 3.88
N ALA A 28 -13.21 6.83 2.66
CA ALA A 28 -14.65 6.99 2.48
C ALA A 28 -15.46 5.83 3.07
N LEU A 29 -14.98 4.59 2.94
CA LEU A 29 -15.62 3.43 3.57
C LEU A 29 -15.63 3.52 5.10
N ARG A 30 -14.63 4.18 5.71
CA ARG A 30 -14.60 4.46 7.16
C ARG A 30 -15.52 5.62 7.56
N GLN A 31 -15.72 6.57 6.67
CA GLN A 31 -16.63 7.70 6.89
C GLN A 31 -18.09 7.31 6.68
N SER A 32 -18.34 6.15 6.05
CA SER A 32 -19.67 5.55 5.99
C SER A 32 -20.12 5.07 7.37
N ASN A 33 -21.37 5.41 7.73
CA ASN A 33 -22.04 4.89 8.93
C ASN A 33 -22.61 3.47 8.73
N SER A 34 -22.37 2.85 7.56
CA SER A 34 -22.79 1.49 7.26
C SER A 34 -21.87 0.45 7.94
N VAL A 35 -22.47 -0.50 8.64
CA VAL A 35 -21.75 -1.63 9.26
C VAL A 35 -21.05 -2.48 8.19
N ASP A 36 -21.68 -2.65 7.02
CA ASP A 36 -21.12 -3.42 5.91
C ASP A 36 -19.90 -2.72 5.30
N ASP A 37 -19.93 -1.40 5.16
CA ASP A 37 -18.79 -0.63 4.64
C ASP A 37 -17.60 -0.66 5.61
N GLN A 38 -17.89 -0.63 6.92
CA GLN A 38 -16.85 -0.80 7.94
C GLN A 38 -16.23 -2.19 7.94
N ALA A 39 -17.04 -3.25 7.75
CA ALA A 39 -16.54 -4.62 7.60
C ALA A 39 -15.65 -4.73 6.36
N ARG A 40 -16.12 -4.23 5.21
CA ARG A 40 -15.35 -4.18 3.96
C ARG A 40 -14.04 -3.40 4.12
N ALA A 41 -14.05 -2.26 4.80
CA ALA A 41 -12.83 -1.49 5.07
C ALA A 41 -11.81 -2.27 5.91
N ARG A 42 -12.27 -3.08 6.89
CA ARG A 42 -11.40 -3.95 7.69
C ARG A 42 -10.81 -5.07 6.84
N ASP A 43 -11.62 -5.71 6.00
CA ASP A 43 -11.17 -6.81 5.13
C ASP A 43 -10.16 -6.31 4.09
N LEU A 44 -10.42 -5.16 3.48
CA LEU A 44 -9.49 -4.51 2.54
C LEU A 44 -8.15 -4.17 3.20
N ARG A 45 -8.17 -3.66 4.44
CA ARG A 45 -6.93 -3.43 5.22
C ARG A 45 -6.20 -4.73 5.54
N ALA A 46 -6.92 -5.78 5.91
CA ALA A 46 -6.33 -7.08 6.22
C ALA A 46 -5.68 -7.70 4.97
N ALA A 47 -6.34 -7.62 3.82
CA ALA A 47 -5.80 -8.07 2.54
C ALA A 47 -4.54 -7.28 2.16
N GLN A 48 -4.59 -5.95 2.23
CA GLN A 48 -3.43 -5.09 1.93
C GLN A 48 -2.24 -5.43 2.85
N ARG A 49 -2.49 -5.63 4.14
CA ARG A 49 -1.44 -6.04 5.09
C ARG A 49 -0.82 -7.38 4.71
N LYS A 50 -1.62 -8.38 4.34
CA LYS A 50 -1.13 -9.68 3.89
C LYS A 50 -0.26 -9.56 2.64
N SER A 51 -0.63 -8.68 1.69
CA SER A 51 0.20 -8.42 0.51
C SER A 51 1.58 -7.87 0.90
N PHE A 52 1.63 -6.93 1.84
CA PHE A 52 2.91 -6.43 2.36
C PHE A 52 3.70 -7.49 3.10
N GLU A 53 3.07 -8.26 3.99
CA GLU A 53 3.72 -9.35 4.72
C GLU A 53 4.33 -10.38 3.76
N SER A 54 3.60 -10.74 2.69
CA SER A 54 4.09 -11.64 1.65
C SER A 54 5.22 -11.04 0.82
N ALA A 55 5.19 -9.75 0.54
CA ALA A 55 6.26 -9.09 -0.22
C ALA A 55 7.53 -8.95 0.62
N PHE A 56 7.39 -8.58 1.90
CA PHE A 56 8.52 -8.48 2.81
C PHE A 56 9.13 -9.83 3.15
N SER A 57 8.32 -10.90 3.26
CA SER A 57 8.85 -12.26 3.40
C SER A 57 9.62 -12.73 2.15
N ALA A 58 9.26 -12.21 0.98
CA ALA A 58 10.00 -12.37 -0.27
C ALA A 58 11.18 -11.39 -0.42
N SER A 59 11.60 -10.70 0.65
CA SER A 59 12.71 -9.73 0.64
C SER A 59 12.54 -8.55 -0.34
N LYS A 60 11.29 -8.15 -0.59
CA LYS A 60 10.99 -6.93 -1.37
C LYS A 60 10.93 -5.70 -0.48
N PHE A 61 11.13 -4.53 -1.06
CA PHE A 61 11.14 -3.25 -0.38
C PHE A 61 10.25 -2.26 -1.10
N VAL A 62 9.59 -1.38 -0.33
CA VAL A 62 8.80 -0.29 -0.90
C VAL A 62 9.75 0.77 -1.45
N ARG A 63 9.66 1.02 -2.75
CA ARG A 63 10.44 2.04 -3.47
C ARG A 63 9.73 3.40 -3.47
N GLY A 64 8.39 3.38 -3.45
CA GLY A 64 7.55 4.56 -3.52
C GLY A 64 6.11 4.18 -3.84
N PHE A 65 5.37 5.11 -4.44
CA PHE A 65 4.00 4.89 -4.90
C PHE A 65 3.78 5.51 -6.27
N THR A 66 2.81 5.01 -6.99
CA THR A 66 2.38 5.54 -8.28
C THR A 66 1.45 6.74 -8.08
N THR A 67 1.18 7.50 -9.15
CA THR A 67 0.28 8.66 -9.12
C THR A 67 -1.15 8.32 -8.67
N ASP A 68 -1.59 7.09 -8.88
CA ASP A 68 -2.88 6.54 -8.44
C ASP A 68 -2.83 5.93 -7.03
N GLY A 69 -1.68 6.00 -6.35
CA GLY A 69 -1.53 5.62 -4.94
C GLY A 69 -1.30 4.13 -4.68
N ALA A 70 -0.91 3.34 -5.69
CA ALA A 70 -0.41 1.99 -5.48
C ALA A 70 1.03 2.04 -4.97
N TYR A 71 1.38 1.15 -4.04
CA TYR A 71 2.76 1.00 -3.58
C TYR A 71 3.56 0.20 -4.60
N VAL A 72 4.76 0.67 -4.91
CA VAL A 72 5.69 0.01 -5.81
C VAL A 72 6.76 -0.70 -4.99
N LEU A 73 6.91 -2.01 -5.21
CA LEU A 73 7.82 -2.88 -4.50
C LEU A 73 8.86 -3.47 -5.45
N CYS A 74 10.10 -3.57 -4.97
CA CYS A 74 11.23 -4.10 -5.74
C CYS A 74 12.11 -5.00 -4.88
N GLU A 75 12.88 -5.91 -5.50
CA GLU A 75 13.75 -6.87 -4.80
C GLU A 75 15.05 -6.27 -4.26
N LYS A 76 15.41 -5.05 -4.68
CA LYS A 76 16.62 -4.35 -4.21
C LYS A 76 16.23 -3.01 -3.62
N ALA A 77 16.54 -2.79 -2.35
CA ALA A 77 16.64 -1.43 -1.81
C ALA A 77 17.67 -0.66 -2.65
N ARG A 78 17.19 0.25 -3.49
CA ARG A 78 18.02 1.14 -4.31
C ARG A 78 18.11 2.51 -3.66
#